data_AF-A0A7J4B004-F1
#
_entry.id   AF-A0A7J4B004-F1
#
_cell.length_a   1.000
_cell.length_b   1.000
_cell.length_c   1.000
_cell.angle_alpha   90.00
_cell.angle_beta   90.00
_cell.angle_gamma   90.00
#
_symmetry.space_group_name_H-M   'P 1'
#
loop_
_entity.id
_entity.type
_entity.pdbx_description
1 polymer ?
#
loop_
_entity_poly.entity_id
_entity_poly.type
_entity_poly.pdbx_seq_one_letter_code
_entity_poly.pdbx_strand_id
1 'polypeptide(L)'
;MDMEEGVKKELGGALLREVDVGISTSKKADLVVIKEDTVYVIEVEDELNYAAIGQALAYSELYKQRYSEKRDVKPVIACSKIDLDLKLVCERLNIKLIKL
;
A
#
# COMPACT_ATOMS: atom_id res chain seq x y z
N MET A 1 -7.76 -4.30 -16.67
CA MET A 1 -6.90 -3.11 -16.52
C MET A 1 -5.71 -3.56 -15.72
N ASP A 2 -4.49 -3.20 -16.13
CA ASP A 2 -3.31 -3.52 -15.33
C ASP A 2 -3.44 -2.86 -13.95
N MET A 3 -3.21 -3.60 -12.86
CA MET A 3 -3.37 -3.11 -11.50
C MET A 3 -2.47 -1.87 -11.26
N GLU A 4 -1.30 -1.84 -11.88
CA GLU A 4 -0.37 -0.70 -11.80
C GLU A 4 -0.92 0.55 -12.50
N GLU A 5 -1.50 0.37 -13.69
CA GLU A 5 -2.12 1.47 -14.43
C GLU A 5 -3.32 2.03 -13.67
N GLY A 6 -4.11 1.15 -13.05
CA GLY A 6 -5.20 1.53 -12.14
C GLY A 6 -4.72 2.34 -10.94
N VAL A 7 -3.70 1.87 -10.23
CA VAL A 7 -3.09 2.56 -9.09
C VAL A 7 -2.55 3.93 -9.51
N LYS A 8 -1.82 4.00 -10.63
CA LYS A 8 -1.23 5.26 -11.13
C LYS A 8 -2.30 6.25 -11.54
N LYS A 9 -3.41 5.80 -12.14
CA LYS A 9 -4.56 6.64 -12.49
C LYS A 9 -5.25 7.20 -11.24
N GLU A 10 -5.42 6.39 -10.21
CA GLU A 10 -6.12 6.76 -8.98
C GLU A 10 -5.30 7.70 -8.08
N LEU A 11 -4.00 7.44 -7.92
CA LEU A 11 -3.14 8.19 -7.01
C LEU A 11 -2.34 9.30 -7.71
N GLY A 12 -1.94 9.10 -8.97
CA GLY A 12 -0.95 9.93 -9.65
C GLY A 12 0.46 9.74 -9.08
N GLY A 13 1.41 10.60 -9.45
CA GLY A 13 2.76 10.59 -8.89
C GLY A 13 3.73 9.57 -9.50
N ALA A 14 4.89 9.42 -8.87
CA ALA A 14 5.94 8.49 -9.29
C ALA A 14 5.67 7.11 -8.69
N LEU A 15 5.63 6.07 -9.54
CA LEU A 15 5.38 4.69 -9.14
C LEU A 15 6.69 3.88 -9.15
N LEU A 16 6.93 3.18 -8.06
CA LEU A 16 8.04 2.24 -7.86
C LEU A 16 7.47 0.84 -7.60
N ARG A 17 8.21 -0.19 -8.01
CA ARG A 17 7.80 -1.60 -7.91
C ARG A 17 8.77 -2.36 -7.01
N GLU A 18 8.28 -3.38 -6.32
CA GLU A 18 9.08 -4.33 -5.53
C GLU A 18 10.08 -3.63 -4.59
N VAL A 19 9.58 -2.67 -3.81
CA VAL A 19 10.43 -1.80 -3.00
C VAL A 19 10.83 -2.52 -1.72
N ASP A 20 12.13 -2.72 -1.51
CA ASP A 20 12.66 -3.31 -0.29
C ASP A 20 12.46 -2.35 0.89
N VAL A 21 11.58 -2.74 1.82
CA VAL A 21 11.26 -2.04 3.06
C VAL A 21 11.88 -2.70 4.29
N GLY A 22 12.52 -3.86 4.13
CA GLY A 22 13.12 -4.63 5.22
C GLY A 22 14.17 -3.87 6.04
N ILE A 23 14.16 -4.03 7.37
CA ILE A 23 15.20 -3.48 8.26
C ILE A 23 16.32 -4.50 8.52
N SER A 24 15.98 -5.67 9.07
CA SER A 24 16.95 -6.74 9.38
C SER A 24 17.06 -7.80 8.29
N THR A 25 15.97 -8.06 7.57
CA THR A 25 15.92 -8.98 6.43
C THR A 25 15.06 -8.35 5.34
N SER A 26 15.37 -8.67 4.08
CA SER A 26 14.63 -8.11 2.94
C SER A 26 13.15 -8.48 3.01
N LYS A 27 12.31 -7.46 2.77
CA LYS A 27 10.86 -7.54 2.67
C LYS A 27 10.47 -6.55 1.60
N LYS A 28 9.67 -6.97 0.62
CA LYS A 28 9.31 -6.10 -0.51
C LYS A 28 7.84 -5.73 -0.41
N ALA A 29 7.56 -4.43 -0.48
CA ALA A 29 6.22 -3.94 -0.81
C ALA A 29 6.03 -4.02 -2.32
N ASP A 30 4.83 -4.37 -2.78
CA ASP A 30 4.55 -4.53 -4.21
C ASP A 30 4.75 -3.24 -4.97
N LEU A 31 4.11 -2.16 -4.50
CA LEU A 31 4.17 -0.85 -5.14
C LEU A 31 4.36 0.26 -4.10
N VAL A 32 5.04 1.32 -4.51
CA VAL A 32 5.09 2.59 -3.78
C VAL A 32 4.80 3.72 -4.73
N VAL A 33 3.84 4.57 -4.35
CA VAL A 33 3.54 5.81 -5.07
C VAL A 33 4.00 7.00 -4.24
N ILE A 34 4.83 7.85 -4.84
CA ILE A 34 5.33 9.07 -4.22
C ILE A 34 4.63 10.27 -4.88
N LYS A 35 3.90 11.06 -4.06
CA LYS A 35 3.17 12.24 -4.52
C LYS A 35 3.29 13.36 -3.50
N GLU A 36 3.96 14.46 -3.90
CA GLU A 36 4.10 15.67 -3.07
C GLU A 36 4.53 15.30 -1.64
N ASP A 37 3.62 15.50 -0.68
CA ASP A 37 3.81 15.31 0.75
C ASP A 37 3.32 13.95 1.29
N THR A 38 2.96 13.02 0.40
CA THR A 38 2.46 11.68 0.77
C THR A 38 3.18 10.57 -0.01
N VAL A 39 3.52 9.51 0.71
CA VAL A 39 3.96 8.22 0.17
C VAL A 39 2.86 7.20 0.42
N TYR A 40 2.40 6.54 -0.63
CA TYR A 40 1.46 5.44 -0.53
C TYR A 40 2.24 4.13 -0.69
N VAL A 41 2.23 3.30 0.35
CA VAL A 41 2.79 1.94 0.30
C VAL A 41 1.64 0.99 0.04
N ILE A 42 1.69 0.28 -1.07
CA ILE A 42 0.54 -0.40 -1.64
C ILE A 42 0.83 -1.90 -1.72
N GLU A 43 -0.04 -2.68 -1.08
CA GLU A 43 -0.14 -4.13 -1.29
C GLU A 43 -1.15 -4.41 -2.40
N VAL A 44 -0.81 -5.34 -3.28
CA VAL A 44 -1.58 -5.70 -4.48
C VAL A 44 -2.10 -7.12 -4.33
N GLU A 45 -3.41 -7.28 -4.25
CA GLU A 45 -4.03 -8.59 -4.03
C GLU A 45 -5.29 -8.77 -4.88
N ASP A 46 -5.60 -10.00 -5.28
CA ASP A 46 -6.83 -10.25 -6.04
C ASP A 46 -8.08 -9.96 -5.20
N GLU A 47 -8.03 -10.33 -3.91
CA GLU A 47 -9.11 -10.19 -2.95
C GLU A 47 -8.61 -9.62 -1.63
N LEU A 48 -9.37 -8.67 -1.07
CA LEU A 48 -9.11 -8.12 0.25
C LEU A 48 -9.11 -9.23 1.29
N ASN A 49 -7.98 -9.42 1.97
CA ASN A 49 -7.79 -10.48 2.93
C ASN A 49 -6.99 -9.99 4.16
N TYR A 50 -6.94 -10.81 5.20
CA TYR A 50 -6.26 -10.49 6.46
C TYR A 50 -4.75 -10.27 6.29
N ALA A 51 -4.11 -10.99 5.37
CA ALA A 51 -2.67 -10.85 5.11
C ALA A 51 -2.38 -9.48 4.47
N ALA A 52 -3.17 -9.08 3.47
CA ALA A 52 -3.06 -7.79 2.80
C ALA A 52 -3.15 -6.61 3.80
N ILE A 53 -4.04 -6.71 4.78
CA ILE A 53 -4.18 -5.72 5.86
C ILE A 53 -2.90 -5.65 6.69
N GLY A 54 -2.38 -6.80 7.12
CA GLY A 54 -1.14 -6.88 7.90
C GLY A 54 0.08 -6.37 7.12
N GLN A 55 0.19 -6.75 5.86
CA GLN A 55 1.27 -6.34 4.96
C GLN A 55 1.24 -4.85 4.69
N ALA A 56 0.09 -4.28 4.31
CA ALA A 56 -0.03 -2.84 4.05
C ALA A 56 0.41 -2.01 5.26
N LEU A 57 -0.04 -2.36 6.47
CA LEU A 57 0.36 -1.68 7.71
C LEU A 57 1.85 -1.87 8.04
N ALA A 58 2.34 -3.11 8.00
CA ALA A 58 3.72 -3.40 8.35
C ALA A 58 4.68 -2.74 7.36
N TYR A 59 4.40 -2.83 6.06
CA TYR A 59 5.24 -2.25 5.02
C TYR A 59 5.24 -0.73 5.05
N SER A 60 4.12 -0.06 5.38
CA SER A 60 4.12 1.39 5.55
C SER A 60 5.01 1.85 6.70
N GLU A 61 4.95 1.17 7.85
CA GLU A 61 5.81 1.49 8.99
C GLU A 61 7.29 1.20 8.70
N LEU A 62 7.58 0.05 8.08
CA LEU A 62 8.93 -0.33 7.71
C LEU A 62 9.53 0.60 6.65
N TYR A 63 8.74 1.03 5.65
CA TYR A 63 9.17 2.02 4.68
C TYR A 63 9.57 3.31 5.38
N LYS A 64 8.70 3.81 6.26
CA LYS A 64 8.92 5.06 6.99
C LYS A 64 10.21 5.01 7.80
N GLN A 65 10.44 3.91 8.50
CA GLN A 65 11.66 3.70 9.27
C GLN A 65 12.90 3.57 8.40
N ARG A 66 12.86 2.71 7.37
CA ARG A 66 14.02 2.41 6.51
C ARG A 66 14.55 3.64 5.79
N TYR A 67 13.64 4.46 5.27
CA TYR A 67 13.98 5.63 4.48
C TYR A 67 14.03 6.93 5.29
N SER A 68 13.81 6.85 6.62
CA SER A 68 13.65 8.03 7.48
C SER A 68 12.64 9.03 6.89
N GLU A 69 11.53 8.50 6.35
CA GLU A 69 10.57 9.27 5.56
C GLU A 69 9.88 10.30 6.44
N LYS A 70 9.93 11.56 6.00
CA LYS A 70 9.34 12.71 6.71
C LYS A 70 7.92 13.02 6.23
N ARG A 71 7.58 12.57 5.02
CA ARG A 71 6.23 12.69 4.45
C ARG A 71 5.25 11.80 5.19
N ASP A 72 3.97 12.04 4.94
CA ASP A 72 2.93 11.15 5.42
C ASP A 72 3.00 9.82 4.67
N VAL A 73 3.10 8.70 5.38
CA VAL A 73 3.18 7.36 4.77
C VAL A 73 1.87 6.64 5.01
N LYS A 74 1.13 6.35 3.94
CA LYS A 74 -0.21 5.77 4.00
C LYS A 74 -0.21 4.33 3.51
N PRO A 75 -0.76 3.40 4.29
CA PRO A 75 -1.02 2.04 3.82
C PRO A 75 -2.17 2.04 2.82
N VAL A 76 -1.99 1.29 1.74
CA VAL A 76 -2.99 1.12 0.68
C VAL A 76 -3.09 -0.36 0.31
N ILE A 77 -4.31 -0.81 -0.01
CA ILE A 77 -4.52 -2.11 -0.64
C ILE A 77 -5.26 -1.87 -1.96
N ALA A 78 -4.69 -2.37 -3.04
CA ALA A 78 -5.31 -2.42 -4.36
C ALA A 78 -5.83 -3.84 -4.61
N CYS A 79 -7.14 -3.99 -4.82
CA CYS A 79 -7.74 -5.31 -5.04
C CYS A 79 -8.99 -5.29 -5.91
N SER A 80 -9.33 -6.43 -6.51
CA SER A 80 -10.51 -6.56 -7.39
C SER A 80 -11.79 -6.89 -6.63
N LYS A 81 -11.66 -7.66 -5.53
CA LYS A 81 -12.77 -8.09 -4.68
C LYS A 81 -12.63 -7.52 -3.28
N ILE A 82 -13.73 -6.97 -2.78
CA ILE A 82 -13.81 -6.37 -1.44
C ILE A 82 -14.76 -7.20 -0.59
N ASP A 83 -14.24 -7.76 0.49
CA ASP A 83 -15.02 -8.22 1.62
C ASP A 83 -15.50 -7.02 2.45
N LEU A 84 -16.80 -6.96 2.76
CA LEU A 84 -17.40 -5.80 3.43
C LEU A 84 -17.00 -5.70 4.90
N ASP A 85 -16.80 -6.82 5.59
CA ASP A 85 -16.39 -6.81 7.00
C ASP A 85 -14.94 -6.34 7.10
N LEU A 86 -14.08 -6.81 6.21
CA LEU A 86 -12.69 -6.35 6.14
C LEU A 86 -12.58 -4.90 5.66
N LYS A 87 -13.48 -4.44 4.80
CA LYS A 87 -13.55 -3.02 4.43
C LYS A 87 -13.74 -2.13 5.66
N LEU A 88 -14.65 -2.49 6.57
CA LEU A 88 -14.88 -1.75 7.81
C LEU A 88 -13.62 -1.72 8.70
N VAL A 89 -12.87 -2.83 8.72
CA VAL A 89 -11.58 -2.89 9.42
C VAL A 89 -10.56 -1.94 8.80
N CYS A 90 -10.43 -1.92 7.46
CA CYS A 90 -9.54 -1.01 6.74
C CYS A 90 -9.88 0.46 7.02
N GLU A 91 -11.16 0.83 6.99
CA GLU A 91 -11.62 2.18 7.31
C GLU A 91 -11.20 2.59 8.73
N ARG A 92 -11.39 1.72 9.73
CA ARG A 92 -10.99 1.98 11.12
C ARG A 92 -9.47 2.15 11.26
N LEU A 93 -8.69 1.41 10.48
CA LEU A 93 -7.23 1.42 10.52
C LEU A 93 -6.61 2.49 9.60
N ASN A 94 -7.43 3.32 8.94
CA ASN A 94 -7.02 4.31 7.95
C ASN A 94 -6.22 3.71 6.77
N ILE A 95 -6.54 2.48 6.37
CA ILE A 95 -6.00 1.84 5.17
C ILE A 95 -6.86 2.27 3.98
N LYS A 96 -6.24 2.89 2.97
CA LYS A 96 -6.95 3.26 1.74
C LYS A 96 -7.17 2.02 0.88
N LEU A 97 -8.40 1.81 0.42
CA LEU A 97 -8.71 0.78 -0.57
C LEU A 97 -8.82 1.38 -1.96
N ILE A 98 -8.24 0.70 -2.95
CA ILE A 98 -8.43 1.00 -4.37
C ILE A 98 -9.03 -0.25 -5.01
N LYS A 99 -10.24 -0.11 -5.56
CA LYS A 99 -10.91 -1.19 -6.30
C LYS A 99 -10.56 -1.09 -7.78
N LEU A 100 -10.00 -2.13 -8.36
CA LEU A 100 -9.55 -2.17 -9.77
C LEU A 100 -10.16 -3.32 -10.57
#